data_AF-A0A521B416-F1
#
_entry.id   AF-A0A521B416-F1
#
_cell.length_a   1.000
_cell.length_b   1.000
_cell.length_c   1.000
_cell.angle_alpha   90.00
_cell.angle_beta   90.00
_cell.angle_gamma   90.00
#
_symmetry.space_group_name_H-M   'P 1'
#
loop_
_entity.id
_entity.type
_entity.pdbx_description
1 polymer ?
#
loop_
_entity_poly.entity_id
_entity_poly.type
_entity_poly.pdbx_seq_one_letter_code
_entity_poly.pdbx_strand_id
1 'polypeptide(L)'
;MKNKIQIMISKKTTPNYKQIYTDIIKTKFPEKKEKCISLLNKADLSQIDIIELNNIIFEKKDKEIEKFNQRLRSYDLVSIQKILDYQKKYKYSNSQLAYHFGLSRNTVTKWKKMISKHHV
;
A
#
# COMPACT_ATOMS: atom_id res chain seq x y z
N MET A 1 -41.62 -14.71 4.63
CA MET A 1 -40.69 -14.95 3.51
C MET A 1 -39.96 -13.65 3.19
N LYS A 2 -38.62 -13.71 3.03
CA LYS A 2 -37.67 -12.63 2.67
C LYS A 2 -37.48 -11.57 3.78
N ASN A 3 -36.28 -11.21 4.25
CA ASN A 3 -34.94 -11.57 3.83
C ASN A 3 -33.92 -11.35 4.96
N LYS A 4 -33.08 -12.36 5.14
CA LYS A 4 -31.93 -12.49 6.06
C LYS A 4 -30.74 -11.62 5.62
N ILE A 5 -30.99 -10.43 5.07
CA ILE A 5 -30.01 -9.56 4.37
C ILE A 5 -29.97 -8.15 4.99
N GLN A 6 -30.14 -8.03 6.31
CA GLN A 6 -29.95 -6.76 7.01
C GLN A 6 -28.84 -6.84 8.09
N ILE A 7 -28.19 -7.99 8.28
CA ILE A 7 -27.18 -8.21 9.33
C ILE A 7 -25.85 -8.69 8.72
N MET A 8 -25.34 -8.00 7.69
CA MET A 8 -23.97 -8.18 7.19
C MET A 8 -23.28 -6.84 6.85
N ILE A 9 -23.54 -5.80 7.63
CA ILE A 9 -22.68 -4.60 7.68
C ILE A 9 -22.07 -4.53 9.08
N SER A 10 -21.48 -5.64 9.52
CA SER A 10 -20.77 -5.72 10.80
C SER A 10 -19.43 -5.00 10.63
N LYS A 11 -19.22 -3.95 11.44
CA LYS A 11 -17.93 -3.34 11.84
C LYS A 11 -16.73 -3.74 10.97
N LYS A 12 -16.12 -2.80 10.26
CA LYS A 12 -14.73 -2.94 9.78
C LYS A 12 -13.84 -3.18 11.01
N THR A 13 -13.68 -4.44 11.41
CA THR A 13 -12.66 -4.89 12.33
C THR A 13 -11.37 -4.80 11.55
N THR A 14 -10.67 -3.67 11.68
CA THR A 14 -9.31 -3.54 11.18
C THR A 14 -8.52 -4.76 11.68
N PRO A 15 -7.94 -5.56 10.78
CA PRO A 15 -7.15 -6.71 11.19
C PRO A 15 -6.06 -6.27 12.17
N ASN A 16 -5.78 -7.07 13.19
CA ASN A 16 -4.64 -6.82 14.08
C ASN A 16 -3.35 -7.17 13.35
N TYR A 17 -2.89 -6.26 12.49
CA TYR A 17 -1.71 -6.44 11.66
C TYR A 17 -0.47 -6.76 12.48
N LYS A 18 -0.35 -6.20 13.69
CA LYS A 18 0.77 -6.47 14.60
C LYS A 18 0.82 -7.93 15.01
N GLN A 19 -0.32 -8.49 15.39
CA GLN A 19 -0.42 -9.91 15.75
C GLN A 19 -0.16 -10.81 14.55
N ILE A 20 -0.82 -10.53 13.41
CA ILE A 20 -0.65 -11.31 12.18
C ILE A 20 0.82 -11.38 11.76
N TYR A 21 1.51 -10.23 11.69
CA TYR A 21 2.92 -10.21 11.30
C TYR A 21 3.84 -10.85 12.34
N THR A 22 3.56 -10.68 13.64
CA THR A 22 4.31 -11.36 14.71
C THR A 22 4.22 -12.88 14.57
N ASP A 23 3.02 -13.40 14.29
CA ASP A 23 2.81 -14.85 14.12
C ASP A 23 3.49 -15.37 12.84
N ILE A 24 3.39 -14.63 11.74
CA ILE A 24 4.08 -14.99 10.48
C ILE A 24 5.60 -15.02 10.68
N ILE A 25 6.18 -14.02 11.35
CA ILE A 25 7.62 -13.98 11.62
C ILE A 25 8.03 -15.15 12.51
N LYS A 26 7.29 -15.41 13.60
CA LYS A 26 7.61 -16.53 14.51
C LYS A 26 7.53 -17.90 13.83
N THR A 27 6.55 -18.10 12.94
CA THR A 27 6.27 -19.41 12.35
C THR A 27 7.06 -19.70 11.07
N LYS A 28 7.29 -18.68 10.23
CA LYS A 28 7.84 -18.89 8.88
C LYS A 28 9.18 -18.19 8.62
N PHE A 29 9.45 -17.07 9.29
CA PHE A 29 10.62 -16.23 8.99
C PHE A 29 11.29 -15.70 10.28
N PRO A 30 11.67 -16.57 11.24
CA PRO A 30 12.25 -16.14 12.51
C PRO A 30 13.54 -15.33 12.31
N GLU A 31 14.29 -15.59 11.24
CA GLU A 31 15.51 -14.88 10.86
C GLU A 31 15.27 -13.40 10.50
N LYS A 32 14.03 -13.02 10.17
CA LYS A 32 13.66 -11.63 9.82
C LYS A 32 13.16 -10.82 11.01
N LYS A 33 13.06 -11.43 12.18
CA LYS A 33 12.51 -10.80 13.40
C LYS A 33 13.25 -9.52 13.76
N GLU A 34 14.58 -9.52 13.71
CA GLU A 34 15.39 -8.34 14.05
C GLU A 34 15.11 -7.15 13.13
N LYS A 35 14.89 -7.42 11.83
CA LYS A 35 14.58 -6.39 10.83
C LYS A 35 13.17 -5.80 11.00
N CYS A 36 12.22 -6.59 11.50
CA CYS A 36 10.83 -6.17 11.69
C CYS A 36 10.54 -5.59 13.09
N ILE A 37 11.46 -5.74 14.05
CA ILE A 37 11.25 -5.35 15.45
C ILE A 37 10.97 -3.85 15.61
N SER A 38 11.65 -3.01 14.84
CA SER A 38 11.46 -1.55 14.87
C SER A 38 10.06 -1.13 14.45
N LEU A 39 9.45 -1.84 13.50
CA LEU A 39 8.09 -1.62 13.04
C LEU A 39 7.06 -2.22 14.00
N LEU A 40 7.29 -3.44 14.48
CA LEU A 40 6.39 -4.13 15.41
C LEU A 40 6.31 -3.46 16.80
N ASN A 41 7.36 -2.72 17.20
CA ASN A 41 7.37 -2.00 18.48
C ASN A 41 6.50 -0.73 18.48
N LYS A 42 6.02 -0.28 17.32
CA LYS A 42 5.10 0.87 17.25
C LYS A 42 3.78 0.56 17.96
N ALA A 43 3.16 1.60 18.53
CA ALA A 43 1.87 1.50 19.22
C ALA A 43 0.78 1.06 18.23
N ASP A 44 0.73 1.73 17.07
CA ASP A 44 -0.14 1.39 15.95
C ASP A 44 0.67 1.24 14.66
N LEU A 45 0.25 0.32 13.79
CA LEU A 45 0.84 0.15 12.46
C LEU A 45 0.04 0.98 11.46
N SER A 46 0.68 1.97 10.85
CA SER A 46 0.12 2.67 9.70
C SER A 46 0.11 1.77 8.47
N GLN A 47 -0.63 2.17 7.43
CA GLN A 47 -0.57 1.48 6.13
C GLN A 47 0.86 1.41 5.57
N ILE A 48 1.69 2.43 5.85
CA ILE A 48 3.08 2.46 5.40
C ILE A 48 3.89 1.38 6.14
N ASP A 49 3.69 1.25 7.45
CA ASP A 49 4.37 0.23 8.27
C ASP A 49 3.97 -1.19 7.85
N ILE A 50 2.69 -1.39 7.50
CA ILE A 50 2.18 -2.66 6.97
C ILE A 50 2.87 -3.00 5.64
N ILE A 51 2.98 -2.03 4.72
CA ILE A 51 3.65 -2.22 3.44
C ILE A 51 5.14 -2.57 3.66
N GLU A 52 5.79 -1.90 4.60
CA GLU A 52 7.20 -2.12 4.91
C GLU A 52 7.45 -3.50 5.54
N LEU A 53 6.63 -3.90 6.53
CA LEU A 53 6.64 -5.25 7.10
C LEU A 53 6.45 -6.31 6.02
N ASN A 54 5.50 -6.10 5.10
CA ASN A 54 5.26 -7.00 3.98
C ASN A 54 6.51 -7.16 3.10
N ASN A 55 7.18 -6.04 2.79
CA ASN A 55 8.39 -6.05 1.95
C ASN A 55 9.57 -6.74 2.62
N ILE A 56 9.75 -6.56 3.94
CA ILE A 56 10.84 -7.19 4.69
C ILE A 56 10.58 -8.70 4.78
N ILE A 57 9.38 -9.10 5.20
CA ILE A 57 9.04 -10.51 5.44
C ILE A 57 9.03 -11.32 4.15
N PHE A 58 8.38 -10.80 3.11
CA PHE A 58 8.23 -11.51 1.85
C PHE A 58 9.28 -11.14 0.81
N GLU A 59 10.42 -10.56 1.25
CA GLU A 59 11.62 -10.20 0.45
C GLU A 59 11.38 -10.35 -1.04
N LYS A 60 11.18 -9.25 -1.76
CA LYS A 60 10.86 -9.14 -3.20
C LYS A 60 11.58 -10.18 -4.09
N LYS A 61 11.17 -11.45 -4.01
CA LYS A 61 11.79 -12.55 -4.76
C LYS A 61 11.22 -12.61 -6.16
N ASP A 62 10.10 -11.92 -6.40
CA ASP A 62 9.43 -11.94 -7.68
C ASP A 62 8.99 -10.55 -8.11
N LYS A 63 9.75 -9.96 -9.05
CA LYS A 63 9.40 -8.69 -9.70
C LYS A 63 8.02 -8.79 -10.37
N GLU A 64 7.58 -9.99 -10.74
CA GLU A 64 6.27 -10.22 -11.32
C GLU A 64 5.15 -10.13 -10.28
N ILE A 65 5.36 -10.66 -9.06
CA ILE A 65 4.42 -10.49 -7.94
C ILE A 65 4.35 -9.02 -7.50
N GLU A 66 5.47 -8.31 -7.51
CA GLU A 66 5.48 -6.86 -7.25
C GLU A 66 4.69 -6.07 -8.30
N LYS A 67 4.93 -6.33 -9.59
CA LYS A 67 4.16 -5.70 -10.68
C LYS A 67 2.67 -6.04 -10.56
N PHE A 68 2.34 -7.28 -10.21
CA PHE A 68 0.96 -7.71 -10.01
C PHE A 68 0.30 -6.97 -8.84
N ASN A 69 0.95 -6.94 -7.68
CA ASN A 69 0.47 -6.22 -6.50
C ASN A 69 0.38 -4.70 -6.75
N GLN A 70 1.30 -4.12 -7.51
CA GLN A 70 1.23 -2.71 -7.93
C GLN A 70 -0.02 -2.41 -8.78
N ARG A 71 -0.44 -3.35 -9.65
CA ARG A 71 -1.69 -3.24 -10.43
C ARG A 71 -2.94 -3.37 -9.56
N LEU A 72 -2.84 -4.05 -8.41
CA LEU A 72 -3.96 -4.26 -7.47
C LEU A 72 -4.14 -3.13 -6.46
N ARG A 73 -3.23 -2.15 -6.39
CA ARG A 73 -3.38 -1.01 -5.47
C ARG A 73 -4.52 -0.10 -5.90
N SER A 74 -5.58 -0.05 -5.10
CA SER A 74 -6.61 0.99 -5.18
C SER A 74 -6.09 2.25 -4.50
N TYR A 75 -5.60 3.20 -5.29
CA TYR A 75 -5.20 4.52 -4.77
C TYR A 75 -6.45 5.40 -4.63
N ASP A 76 -6.65 5.99 -3.45
CA ASP A 76 -7.66 7.03 -3.24
C ASP A 76 -7.20 8.40 -3.80
N LEU A 77 -8.14 9.33 -3.97
CA LEU A 77 -7.84 10.66 -4.55
C LEU A 77 -6.79 11.43 -3.74
N VAL A 78 -6.82 11.30 -2.41
CA VAL A 78 -5.88 11.98 -1.51
C VAL A 78 -4.46 11.47 -1.73
N SER A 79 -4.27 10.17 -1.86
CA SER A 79 -2.96 9.55 -2.12
C SER A 79 -2.44 9.92 -3.50
N ILE A 80 -3.30 9.92 -4.52
CA ILE A 80 -2.95 10.35 -5.88
C ILE A 80 -2.48 11.81 -5.87
N GLN A 81 -3.20 12.69 -5.18
CA GLN A 81 -2.84 14.11 -5.07
C GLN A 81 -1.46 14.29 -4.42
N LYS A 82 -1.21 13.62 -3.28
CA LYS A 82 0.09 13.67 -2.58
C LYS A 82 1.25 13.21 -3.48
N ILE A 83 1.04 12.17 -4.28
CA ILE A 83 2.05 11.66 -5.22
C ILE A 83 2.32 12.68 -6.34
N LEU A 84 1.29 13.34 -6.87
CA LEU A 84 1.49 14.38 -7.89
C LEU A 84 2.13 15.66 -7.32
N ASP A 85 1.85 16.01 -6.07
CA ASP A 85 2.52 17.14 -5.41
C ASP A 85 3.99 16.83 -5.12
N TYR A 86 4.32 15.58 -4.78
CA TYR A 86 5.69 15.10 -4.72
C TYR A 86 6.42 15.31 -6.06
N GLN A 87 5.75 15.04 -7.19
CA GLN A 87 6.31 15.29 -8.52
C GLN A 87 6.73 16.75 -8.69
N LYS A 88 5.87 17.69 -8.30
CA LYS A 88 6.14 19.14 -8.42
C LYS A 88 7.27 19.56 -7.50
N LYS A 89 7.25 19.11 -6.23
CA LYS A 89 8.25 19.45 -5.21
C LYS A 89 9.67 19.07 -5.64
N TYR A 90 9.84 17.89 -6.23
CA TYR A 90 11.15 17.38 -6.64
C TYR A 90 11.43 17.53 -8.14
N LYS A 91 10.54 18.21 -8.89
CA LYS A 91 10.64 18.42 -10.35
C LYS A 91 10.86 17.12 -11.15
N TYR A 92 10.23 16.03 -10.73
CA TYR A 92 10.36 14.74 -11.39
C TYR A 92 9.60 14.69 -12.72
N SER A 93 10.20 14.08 -13.73
CA SER A 93 9.48 13.63 -14.92
C SER A 93 8.47 12.54 -14.56
N ASN A 94 7.48 12.30 -15.43
CA ASN A 94 6.51 11.22 -15.22
C ASN A 94 7.20 9.85 -15.09
N SER A 95 8.32 9.62 -15.81
CA SER A 95 9.08 8.37 -15.74
C SER A 95 9.83 8.22 -14.41
N GLN A 96 10.44 9.30 -13.90
CA GLN A 96 11.13 9.28 -12.61
C GLN A 96 10.16 9.09 -11.44
N LEU A 97 9.01 9.79 -11.47
CA LEU A 97 7.96 9.62 -10.48
C LEU A 97 7.40 8.19 -10.51
N ALA A 98 7.16 7.67 -11.71
CA ALA A 98 6.64 6.32 -11.90
C ALA A 98 7.63 5.27 -11.38
N TYR A 99 8.91 5.42 -11.66
CA TYR A 99 9.95 4.54 -11.12
C TYR A 99 9.99 4.59 -9.59
N HIS A 100 9.95 5.79 -9.00
CA HIS A 100 10.02 5.98 -7.55
C HIS A 100 8.85 5.33 -6.80
N PHE A 101 7.63 5.42 -7.34
CA PHE A 101 6.43 4.88 -6.69
C PHE A 101 6.00 3.50 -7.23
N GLY A 102 6.76 2.89 -8.13
CA GLY A 102 6.39 1.61 -8.76
C GLY A 102 5.09 1.70 -9.56
N LEU A 103 4.94 2.78 -10.34
CA LEU A 103 3.81 3.02 -11.22
C LEU A 103 4.25 2.86 -12.68
N SER A 104 3.28 2.75 -13.59
CA SER A 104 3.55 2.96 -15.01
C SER A 104 3.55 4.46 -15.33
N ARG A 105 4.36 4.89 -16.31
CA ARG A 105 4.31 6.27 -16.84
C ARG A 105 2.88 6.67 -17.25
N ASN A 106 2.13 5.69 -17.78
CA ASN A 106 0.75 5.88 -18.24
C ASN A 106 -0.21 6.10 -17.06
N THR A 107 0.01 5.45 -15.92
CA THR A 107 -0.73 5.69 -14.67
C THR A 107 -0.59 7.13 -14.23
N VAL A 108 0.64 7.66 -14.18
CA VAL A 108 0.90 9.07 -13.83
C VAL A 108 0.19 10.02 -14.79
N THR A 109 0.26 9.75 -16.10
CA THR A 109 -0.47 10.54 -17.11
C THR A 109 -1.99 10.51 -16.90
N LYS A 110 -2.57 9.33 -16.61
CA LYS A 110 -4.01 9.18 -16.33
C LYS A 110 -4.42 9.96 -15.08
N TRP A 111 -3.62 9.90 -14.01
CA TRP A 111 -3.89 10.63 -12.77
C TRP A 111 -3.88 12.14 -12.95
N LYS A 112 -2.90 12.68 -13.69
CA LYS A 112 -2.87 14.12 -14.00
C LYS A 112 -4.13 14.57 -14.73
N LYS A 113 -4.61 13.79 -15.71
CA LYS A 113 -5.87 14.06 -16.43
C LYS A 113 -7.12 13.95 -15.55
N MET A 114 -7.13 12.99 -14.61
CA MET A 114 -8.25 12.79 -13.70
C MET A 114 -8.38 13.96 -12.72
N ILE A 115 -7.28 14.41 -12.12
CA ILE A 115 -7.28 15.55 -11.20
C ILE A 115 -7.61 16.85 -11.94
N SER A 116 -7.05 17.06 -13.14
CA SER A 116 -7.35 18.28 -13.91
C SER A 116 -8.82 18.38 -14.31
N LYS A 117 -9.53 17.24 -14.46
CA LYS A 117 -10.97 17.21 -14.75
C LYS A 117 -11.86 17.42 -13.52
N HIS A 118 -11.31 17.29 -12.31
CA HIS A 118 -12.06 17.45 -11.07
C HIS A 118 -11.97 18.88 -10.49
N HIS A 119 -11.13 19.72 -11.09
CA HIS A 119 -10.96 21.15 -10.78
C HIS A 119 -11.60 22.08 -11.83
N VAL A 120 -12.45 21.55 -12.71
CA VAL A 120 -13.26 22.32 -13.68
C VAL A 120 -14.72 22.21 -13.29
#